data_AF-A0A4Q3VJN3-F1
#
_entry.id   AF-A0A4Q3VJN3-F1
#
_cell.length_a   1.000
_cell.length_b   1.000
_cell.length_c   1.000
_cell.angle_alpha   90.00
_cell.angle_beta   90.00
_cell.angle_gamma   90.00
#
_symmetry.space_group_name_H-M   'P 1'
#
loop_
_entity.id
_entity.type
_entity.pdbx_description
1 polymer ?
#
loop_
_entity_poly.entity_id
_entity_poly.type
_entity_poly.pdbx_seq_one_letter_code
_entity_poly.pdbx_strand_id
1 'polypeptide(L)'
;MQRFFNWIKGLFNRAMDKVEDPEIMLDQARRDMNQTLLANKEKAIQAMTQRNRLAQMLEDERKKSQTYENQAAMALKQGKRDLATQLMREKMTVDAGLGTLEQSYSQANETVDQVKVAIKRQEEEVRKKTAEAMALKTQYKQSQIQVSINKALDGLTFENQFGSFGAAQERIREKQSEAQARQEMYGQSIQGKMAGLEDAQRDMEAEGELEKLE
;
A
#
# COMPACT_ATOMS: atom_id res chain seq x y z
N MET A 1 -4.47 17.58 6.42
CA MET A 1 -5.91 17.42 6.10
C MET A 1 -6.37 18.43 5.04
N GLN A 2 -6.21 19.73 5.29
CA GLN A 2 -6.72 20.80 4.42
C GLN A 2 -6.14 20.82 2.99
N ARG A 3 -4.88 20.41 2.79
CA ARG A 3 -4.23 20.40 1.45
C ARG A 3 -4.76 19.31 0.52
N PHE A 4 -5.11 18.15 1.07
CA PHE A 4 -5.77 17.06 0.33
C PHE A 4 -7.21 17.44 -0.03
N PHE A 5 -7.94 18.01 0.93
CA PHE A 5 -9.28 18.53 0.69
C PHE A 5 -9.29 19.69 -0.32
N ASN A 6 -8.27 20.55 -0.31
CA ASN A 6 -8.10 21.63 -1.27
C ASN A 6 -7.64 21.12 -2.65
N TRP A 7 -6.88 20.03 -2.72
CA TRP A 7 -6.53 19.37 -3.98
C TRP A 7 -7.77 18.68 -4.59
N ILE A 8 -8.56 17.98 -3.78
CA ILE A 8 -9.85 17.40 -4.19
C ILE A 8 -10.84 18.50 -4.58
N LYS A 9 -10.94 19.60 -3.82
CA LYS A 9 -11.76 20.77 -4.20
C LYS A 9 -11.27 21.44 -5.48
N GLY A 10 -9.95 21.52 -5.67
CA GLY A 10 -9.34 22.05 -6.89
C GLY A 10 -9.64 21.18 -8.12
N LEU A 11 -9.74 19.86 -7.94
CA LEU A 11 -10.25 18.92 -8.94
C LEU A 11 -11.77 19.09 -9.15
N PHE A 12 -12.53 19.30 -8.07
CA PHE A 12 -13.98 19.56 -8.08
C PHE A 12 -14.34 20.80 -8.94
N ASN A 13 -13.58 21.89 -8.78
CA ASN A 13 -13.77 23.11 -9.57
C ASN A 13 -13.34 22.95 -11.05
N ARG A 14 -12.59 21.91 -11.40
CA ARG A 14 -12.06 21.70 -12.77
C ARG A 14 -12.81 20.63 -13.55
N ALA A 15 -13.64 19.80 -12.88
CA ALA A 15 -14.34 18.65 -13.45
C ALA A 15 -15.88 18.77 -13.38
N MET A 16 -16.41 19.99 -13.24
CA MET A 16 -17.84 20.27 -13.05
C MET A 16 -18.75 19.65 -14.13
N ASP A 17 -18.22 19.31 -15.31
CA ASP A 17 -19.07 18.88 -16.43
C ASP A 17 -19.09 17.36 -16.73
N LYS A 18 -18.29 16.50 -16.07
CA LYS A 18 -18.21 15.08 -16.50
C LYS A 18 -18.10 13.97 -15.45
N VAL A 19 -18.00 14.24 -14.15
CA VAL A 19 -17.97 13.14 -13.15
C VAL A 19 -18.80 13.50 -11.92
N GLU A 20 -20.04 13.04 -11.89
CA GLU A 20 -21.00 13.25 -10.79
C GLU A 20 -20.78 12.33 -9.57
N ASP A 21 -19.88 11.33 -9.64
CA ASP A 21 -19.74 10.32 -8.58
C ASP A 21 -18.44 10.49 -7.74
N PRO A 22 -18.56 10.88 -6.45
CA PRO A 22 -17.45 10.94 -5.49
C PRO A 22 -16.66 9.63 -5.35
N GLU A 23 -17.29 8.48 -5.58
CA GLU A 23 -16.64 7.16 -5.51
C GLU A 23 -15.55 7.02 -6.60
N ILE A 24 -15.86 7.44 -7.83
CA ILE A 24 -14.94 7.41 -8.97
C ILE A 24 -13.77 8.37 -8.74
N MET A 25 -14.04 9.56 -8.20
CA MET A 25 -13.00 10.55 -7.89
C MET A 25 -12.02 10.06 -6.82
N LEU A 26 -12.51 9.42 -5.76
CA LEU A 26 -11.66 8.84 -4.71
C LEU A 26 -10.80 7.69 -5.24
N ASP A 27 -11.37 6.83 -6.10
CA ASP A 27 -10.63 5.75 -6.74
C ASP A 27 -9.57 6.28 -7.72
N GLN A 28 -9.85 7.37 -8.45
CA GLN A 28 -8.88 8.05 -9.31
C GLN A 28 -7.76 8.69 -8.49
N ALA A 29 -8.08 9.42 -7.42
CA ALA A 29 -7.10 10.02 -6.54
C ALA A 29 -6.11 8.97 -5.98
N ARG A 30 -6.63 7.80 -5.58
CA ARG A 30 -5.79 6.68 -5.14
C ARG A 30 -4.86 6.18 -6.25
N ARG A 31 -5.34 6.05 -7.49
CA ARG A 31 -4.51 5.66 -8.64
C ARG A 31 -3.39 6.67 -8.89
N ASP A 32 -3.72 7.95 -8.94
CA ASP A 32 -2.75 9.03 -9.21
C ASP A 32 -1.68 9.11 -8.12
N MET A 33 -2.08 8.93 -6.85
CA MET A 33 -1.14 8.87 -5.72
C MET A 33 -0.17 7.68 -5.82
N ASN A 34 -0.66 6.50 -6.19
CA ASN A 34 0.17 5.32 -6.40
C ASN A 34 1.11 5.49 -7.59
N GLN A 35 0.63 6.07 -8.70
CA GLN A 35 1.46 6.35 -9.87
C GLN A 35 2.57 7.36 -9.54
N THR A 36 2.24 8.41 -8.78
CA THR A 36 3.22 9.38 -8.31
C THR A 36 4.27 8.74 -7.40
N LEU A 37 3.85 7.83 -6.51
CA LEU A 37 4.76 7.08 -5.65
C LEU A 37 5.72 6.20 -6.48
N LEU A 38 5.21 5.51 -7.50
CA LEU A 38 6.03 4.70 -8.42
C LEU A 38 7.05 5.57 -9.17
N ALA A 39 6.62 6.69 -9.75
CA ALA A 39 7.52 7.61 -10.44
C ALA A 39 8.62 8.18 -9.51
N ASN A 40 8.27 8.47 -8.25
CA ASN A 40 9.25 8.93 -7.27
C ASN A 40 10.23 7.82 -6.85
N LYS A 41 9.77 6.56 -6.75
CA LYS A 41 10.64 5.40 -6.53
C LYS A 41 11.63 5.20 -7.67
N GLU A 42 11.20 5.35 -8.91
CA GLU A 42 12.11 5.28 -10.08
C GLU A 42 13.20 6.35 -10.02
N LYS A 43 12.84 7.60 -9.68
CA LYS A 43 13.81 8.68 -9.47
C LYS A 43 14.78 8.36 -8.32
N ALA A 44 14.29 7.76 -7.24
CA ALA A 44 15.13 7.31 -6.13
C ALA A 44 16.12 6.23 -6.57
N ILE A 45 15.68 5.27 -7.40
CA ILE A 45 16.55 4.23 -7.98
C ILE A 45 17.63 4.87 -8.85
N GLN A 46 17.30 5.88 -9.66
CA GLN A 46 18.28 6.60 -10.47
C GLN A 46 19.34 7.30 -9.60
N ALA A 47 18.92 7.98 -8.52
CA ALA A 47 19.85 8.60 -7.57
C ALA A 47 20.75 7.56 -6.88
N MET A 48 20.19 6.43 -6.45
CA MET A 48 20.96 5.32 -5.87
C MET A 48 21.96 4.73 -6.87
N THR A 49 21.57 4.64 -8.14
CA THR A 49 22.45 4.16 -9.23
C THR A 49 23.62 5.10 -9.44
N GLN A 50 23.39 6.41 -9.46
CA GLN A 50 24.47 7.40 -9.58
C GLN A 50 25.44 7.32 -8.40
N ARG A 51 24.92 7.22 -7.17
CA ARG A 51 25.74 6.99 -5.97
C ARG A 51 26.56 5.71 -6.07
N ASN A 52 25.99 4.61 -6.55
CA ASN A 52 26.70 3.34 -6.74
C ASN A 52 27.83 3.46 -7.75
N ARG A 53 27.62 4.20 -8.84
CA ARG A 53 28.68 4.48 -9.83
C ARG A 53 29.82 5.26 -9.21
N LEU A 54 29.52 6.29 -8.42
CA LEU A 54 30.55 7.04 -7.68
C LEU A 54 31.32 6.14 -6.71
N ALA A 55 30.62 5.25 -5.99
CA ALA A 55 31.26 4.27 -5.10
C ALA A 55 32.21 3.34 -5.86
N GLN A 56 31.80 2.83 -7.02
CA GLN A 56 32.63 1.97 -7.87
C GLN A 56 33.86 2.71 -8.40
N MET A 57 33.68 3.92 -8.95
CA MET A 57 34.80 4.74 -9.42
C MET A 57 35.82 5.01 -8.30
N LEU A 58 35.33 5.26 -7.09
CA LEU A 58 36.15 5.53 -5.92
C LEU A 58 36.95 4.31 -5.48
N GLU A 59 36.31 3.13 -5.50
CA GLU A 59 36.99 1.86 -5.23
C GLU A 59 38.04 1.54 -6.30
N ASP A 60 37.75 1.80 -7.58
CA ASP A 60 38.67 1.55 -8.68
C ASP A 60 39.91 2.45 -8.61
N GLU A 61 39.73 3.76 -8.35
CA GLU A 61 40.84 4.69 -8.18
C GLU A 61 41.67 4.39 -6.91
N ARG A 62 41.04 3.96 -5.80
CA ARG A 62 41.75 3.49 -4.60
C ARG A 62 42.61 2.26 -4.90
N LYS A 63 42.07 1.28 -5.63
CA LYS A 63 42.83 0.10 -6.07
C LYS A 63 43.99 0.49 -6.97
N LYS A 64 43.79 1.45 -7.86
CA LYS A 64 44.84 1.96 -8.76
C LYS A 64 45.96 2.64 -7.98
N SER A 65 45.61 3.50 -7.02
CA SER A 65 46.57 4.13 -6.10
C SER A 65 47.39 3.08 -5.33
N GLN A 66 46.73 2.08 -4.73
CA GLN A 66 47.39 0.99 -4.03
C GLN A 66 48.30 0.16 -4.95
N THR A 67 47.89 -0.03 -6.21
CA THR A 67 48.68 -0.76 -7.20
C THR A 67 49.98 -0.02 -7.52
N TYR A 68 49.92 1.30 -7.73
CA TYR A 68 51.12 2.11 -7.95
C TYR A 68 52.04 2.11 -6.72
N GLU A 69 51.48 2.15 -5.51
CA GLU A 69 52.26 2.04 -4.27
C GLU A 69 53.01 0.70 -4.18
N ASN A 70 52.31 -0.41 -4.42
CA ASN A 70 52.89 -1.74 -4.39
C ASN A 70 53.99 -1.91 -5.45
N GLN A 71 53.74 -1.41 -6.67
CA GLN A 71 54.73 -1.43 -7.75
C GLN A 71 55.95 -0.56 -7.44
N ALA A 72 55.75 0.63 -6.86
CA ALA A 72 56.84 1.52 -6.46
C ALA A 72 57.70 0.88 -5.36
N ALA A 73 57.08 0.25 -4.37
CA ALA A 73 57.79 -0.49 -3.32
C ALA A 73 58.62 -1.65 -3.90
N MET A 74 58.09 -2.37 -4.88
CA MET A 74 58.82 -3.44 -5.58
C MET A 74 59.98 -2.90 -6.43
N ALA A 75 59.80 -1.78 -7.13
CA ALA A 75 60.85 -1.12 -7.89
C ALA A 75 62.00 -0.63 -6.99
N LEU A 76 61.69 -0.08 -5.80
CA LEU A 76 62.69 0.30 -4.81
C LEU A 76 63.50 -0.90 -4.31
N LYS A 77 62.84 -2.03 -4.01
CA LYS A 77 63.52 -3.27 -3.60
C LYS A 77 64.48 -3.79 -4.67
N GLN A 78 64.22 -3.52 -5.94
CA GLN A 78 65.08 -3.88 -7.07
C GLN A 78 66.15 -2.81 -7.39
N GLY A 79 66.27 -1.75 -6.59
CA GLY A 79 67.22 -0.65 -6.82
C GLY A 79 66.83 0.31 -7.95
N LYS A 80 65.62 0.17 -8.54
CA LYS A 80 65.14 1.00 -9.64
C LYS A 80 64.46 2.27 -9.12
N ARG A 81 65.25 3.19 -8.56
CA ARG A 81 64.73 4.41 -7.89
C ARG A 81 63.98 5.36 -8.83
N ASP A 82 64.42 5.49 -10.07
CA ASP A 82 63.76 6.37 -11.05
C ASP A 82 62.35 5.86 -11.39
N LEU A 83 62.21 4.55 -11.62
CA LEU A 83 60.91 3.91 -11.87
C LEU A 83 59.98 4.03 -10.66
N ALA A 84 60.49 3.82 -9.45
CA ALA A 84 59.70 4.02 -8.22
C ALA A 84 59.21 5.45 -8.08
N THR A 85 60.06 6.44 -8.42
CA THR A 85 59.70 7.85 -8.37
C THR A 85 58.60 8.19 -9.38
N GLN A 86 58.66 7.62 -10.59
CA GLN A 86 57.60 7.77 -11.59
C GLN A 86 56.28 7.17 -11.12
N LEU A 87 56.28 5.95 -10.59
CA LEU A 87 55.07 5.29 -10.05
C LEU A 87 54.45 6.08 -8.89
N MET A 88 55.27 6.65 -8.01
CA MET A 88 54.78 7.51 -6.93
C MET A 88 54.17 8.82 -7.46
N ARG A 89 54.68 9.40 -8.55
CA ARG A 89 54.05 10.56 -9.21
C ARG A 89 52.69 10.19 -9.79
N GLU A 90 52.56 9.03 -10.44
CA GLU A 90 51.28 8.54 -10.95
C GLU A 90 50.27 8.32 -9.80
N LYS A 91 50.72 7.74 -8.68
CA LYS A 91 49.92 7.61 -7.45
C LYS A 91 49.42 8.97 -6.96
N MET A 92 50.29 9.97 -6.87
CA MET A 92 49.92 11.32 -6.42
C MET A 92 48.86 11.96 -7.32
N THR A 93 48.93 11.73 -8.63
CA THR A 93 47.92 12.20 -9.58
C THR A 93 46.56 11.55 -9.34
N VAL A 94 46.53 10.24 -9.09
CA VAL A 94 45.30 9.51 -8.73
C VAL A 94 44.74 9.99 -7.39
N ASP A 95 45.59 10.12 -6.37
CA ASP A 95 45.21 10.57 -5.03
C ASP A 95 44.62 11.98 -5.03
N ALA A 96 45.13 12.87 -5.89
CA ALA A 96 44.57 14.21 -6.06
C ALA A 96 43.11 14.19 -6.57
N GLY A 97 42.76 13.21 -7.41
CA GLY A 97 41.39 13.00 -7.90
C GLY A 97 40.46 12.37 -6.86
N LEU A 98 41.01 11.50 -5.98
CA LEU A 98 40.24 10.77 -4.97
C LEU A 98 39.50 11.70 -4.00
N GLY A 99 40.11 12.81 -3.56
CA GLY A 99 39.46 13.75 -2.63
C GLY A 99 38.16 14.34 -3.19
N THR A 100 38.17 14.76 -4.46
CA THR A 100 36.98 15.29 -5.14
C THR A 100 35.90 14.21 -5.29
N LEU A 101 36.31 12.98 -5.59
CA LEU A 101 35.41 11.86 -5.78
C LEU A 101 34.78 11.40 -4.45
N GLU A 102 35.54 11.42 -3.36
CA GLU A 102 35.08 11.17 -1.99
C GLU A 102 34.02 12.18 -1.56
N GLN A 103 34.26 13.46 -1.81
CA GLN A 103 33.29 14.51 -1.52
C GLN A 103 31.99 14.31 -2.33
N SER A 104 32.12 14.01 -3.63
CA SER A 104 30.97 13.77 -4.51
C SER A 104 30.17 12.54 -4.06
N TYR A 105 30.85 11.46 -3.68
CA TYR A 105 30.22 10.25 -3.16
C TYR A 105 29.51 10.51 -1.82
N SER A 106 30.13 11.24 -0.89
CA SER A 106 29.55 11.59 0.40
C SER A 106 28.26 12.39 0.22
N GLN A 107 28.27 13.42 -0.64
CA GLN A 107 27.08 14.22 -0.93
C GLN A 107 25.98 13.42 -1.61
N ALA A 108 26.34 12.54 -2.56
CA ALA A 108 25.39 11.63 -3.18
C ALA A 108 24.78 10.64 -2.18
N ASN A 109 25.56 10.15 -1.21
CA ASN A 109 25.07 9.23 -0.19
C ASN A 109 24.07 9.91 0.75
N GLU A 110 24.38 11.13 1.23
CA GLU A 110 23.44 11.92 2.05
C GLU A 110 22.13 12.18 1.31
N THR A 111 22.22 12.58 0.04
CA THR A 111 21.04 12.81 -0.82
C THR A 111 20.20 11.55 -0.95
N VAL A 112 20.83 10.39 -1.20
CA VAL A 112 20.14 9.10 -1.30
C VAL A 112 19.44 8.74 0.00
N ASP A 113 20.05 8.98 1.16
CA ASP A 113 19.44 8.67 2.45
C ASP A 113 18.25 9.58 2.75
N GLN A 114 18.33 10.86 2.41
CA GLN A 114 17.18 11.78 2.48
C GLN A 114 16.05 11.32 1.56
N VAL A 115 16.36 10.91 0.33
CA VAL A 115 15.38 10.41 -0.64
C VAL A 115 14.69 9.14 -0.12
N LYS A 116 15.43 8.19 0.47
CA LYS A 116 14.83 6.98 1.06
C LYS A 116 13.84 7.32 2.18
N VAL A 117 14.18 8.25 3.07
CA VAL A 117 13.28 8.70 4.14
C VAL A 117 12.04 9.37 3.55
N ALA A 118 12.21 10.23 2.53
CA ALA A 118 11.09 10.88 1.86
C ALA A 118 10.14 9.87 1.19
N ILE A 119 10.67 8.85 0.53
CA ILE A 119 9.86 7.77 -0.08
C ILE A 119 9.10 6.99 0.99
N LYS A 120 9.74 6.57 2.09
CA LYS A 120 9.05 5.87 3.19
C LYS A 120 7.90 6.70 3.76
N ARG A 121 8.15 7.99 3.98
CA ARG A 121 7.11 8.94 4.44
C ARG A 121 5.97 9.04 3.41
N GLN A 122 6.29 9.11 2.12
CA GLN A 122 5.29 9.15 1.07
C GLN A 122 4.44 7.87 1.03
N GLU A 123 5.04 6.70 1.21
CA GLU A 123 4.33 5.41 1.31
C GLU A 123 3.33 5.40 2.47
N GLU A 124 3.76 5.85 3.66
CA GLU A 124 2.89 5.96 4.83
C GLU A 124 1.72 6.91 4.58
N GLU A 125 1.97 8.07 3.97
CA GLU A 125 0.92 9.03 3.64
C GLU A 125 -0.05 8.48 2.58
N VAL A 126 0.44 7.75 1.57
CA VAL A 126 -0.41 7.06 0.58
C VAL A 126 -1.29 6.02 1.27
N ARG A 127 -0.74 5.25 2.21
CA ARG A 127 -1.51 4.27 2.99
C ARG A 127 -2.59 4.94 3.83
N LYS A 128 -2.26 6.00 4.56
CA LYS A 128 -3.23 6.77 5.36
C LYS A 128 -4.35 7.35 4.49
N LYS A 129 -4.00 7.99 3.37
CA LYS A 129 -4.98 8.58 2.46
C LYS A 129 -5.87 7.56 1.77
N THR A 130 -5.32 6.38 1.48
CA THR A 130 -6.13 5.25 0.98
C THR A 130 -7.15 4.78 2.01
N ALA A 131 -6.76 4.69 3.29
CA ALA A 131 -7.69 4.35 4.37
C ALA A 131 -8.76 5.44 4.57
N GLU A 132 -8.38 6.71 4.56
CA GLU A 132 -9.32 7.85 4.61
C GLU A 132 -10.32 7.82 3.43
N ALA A 133 -9.84 7.55 2.21
CA ALA A 133 -10.69 7.45 1.03
C ALA A 133 -11.70 6.30 1.15
N MET A 134 -11.30 5.14 1.68
CA MET A 134 -12.22 4.03 1.95
C MET A 134 -13.27 4.40 3.01
N ALA A 135 -12.88 5.09 4.08
CA ALA A 135 -13.82 5.54 5.10
C ALA A 135 -14.85 6.54 4.53
N LEU A 136 -14.40 7.50 3.71
CA LEU A 136 -15.27 8.46 3.02
C LEU A 136 -16.24 7.77 2.06
N LYS A 137 -15.76 6.76 1.32
CA LYS A 137 -16.59 5.94 0.42
C LYS A 137 -17.69 5.21 1.20
N THR A 138 -17.38 4.64 2.36
CA THR A 138 -18.38 3.99 3.23
C THR A 138 -19.40 5.00 3.77
N GLN A 139 -18.95 6.16 4.26
CA GLN A 139 -19.84 7.22 4.74
C GLN A 139 -20.77 7.75 3.64
N TYR A 140 -20.25 7.90 2.42
CA TYR A 140 -21.04 8.29 1.26
C TYR A 140 -22.11 7.26 0.93
N LYS A 141 -21.78 5.96 0.90
CA LYS A 141 -22.76 4.88 0.69
C LYS A 141 -23.83 4.84 1.78
N GLN A 142 -23.45 5.01 3.04
CA GLN A 142 -24.40 5.09 4.16
C GLN A 142 -25.35 6.28 4.01
N SER A 143 -24.83 7.44 3.61
CA SER A 143 -25.65 8.64 3.37
C SER A 143 -26.60 8.45 2.19
N GLN A 144 -26.16 7.80 1.10
CA GLN A 144 -27.04 7.44 -0.01
C GLN A 144 -28.14 6.47 0.40
N ILE A 145 -27.84 5.47 1.25
CA ILE A 145 -28.84 4.56 1.82
C ILE A 145 -29.85 5.36 2.63
N GLN A 146 -29.41 6.28 3.51
CA GLN A 146 -30.31 7.10 4.31
C GLN A 146 -31.22 7.98 3.45
N VAL A 147 -30.68 8.63 2.41
CA VAL A 147 -31.46 9.43 1.46
C VAL A 147 -32.44 8.55 0.69
N SER A 148 -32.05 7.34 0.30
CA SER A 148 -32.92 6.41 -0.44
C SER A 148 -34.07 5.91 0.44
N ILE A 149 -33.80 5.62 1.72
CA ILE A 149 -34.82 5.29 2.72
C ILE A 149 -35.76 6.48 2.91
N ASN A 150 -35.22 7.69 3.13
CA ASN A 150 -36.04 8.89 3.30
C ASN A 150 -36.88 9.21 2.06
N LYS A 151 -36.35 9.07 0.85
CA LYS A 151 -37.12 9.22 -0.40
C LYS A 151 -38.18 8.15 -0.57
N ALA A 152 -37.91 6.90 -0.18
CA ALA A 152 -38.90 5.84 -0.17
C ALA A 152 -40.03 6.12 0.84
N LEU A 153 -39.69 6.71 1.99
CA LEU A 153 -40.63 7.16 3.02
C LEU A 153 -41.40 8.43 2.60
N ASP A 154 -40.76 9.39 1.94
CA ASP A 154 -41.41 10.59 1.39
C ASP A 154 -42.32 10.23 0.21
N GLY A 155 -41.96 9.20 -0.57
CA GLY A 155 -42.83 8.60 -1.58
C GLY A 155 -44.02 7.84 -0.98
N LEU A 156 -44.04 7.61 0.34
CA LEU A 156 -45.21 7.13 1.09
C LEU A 156 -46.07 8.29 1.64
N THR A 157 -45.67 9.55 1.43
CA THR A 157 -46.56 10.70 1.65
C THR A 157 -47.43 10.90 0.42
N PHE A 158 -48.62 10.29 0.42
CA PHE A 158 -49.75 10.81 -0.33
C PHE A 158 -50.94 11.00 0.59
N GLU A 159 -51.25 12.28 0.77
CA GLU A 159 -52.59 12.78 1.03
C GLU A 159 -53.58 12.04 0.11
N ASN A 160 -54.64 11.48 0.70
CA ASN A 160 -55.68 10.64 0.08
C ASN A 160 -55.26 9.25 -0.44
N GLN A 161 -55.27 8.26 0.47
CA GLN A 161 -55.92 6.95 0.21
C GLN A 161 -56.09 6.17 1.54
N PHE A 162 -57.15 6.51 2.29
CA PHE A 162 -57.74 5.62 3.28
C PHE A 162 -58.29 4.38 2.56
N GLY A 163 -57.47 3.33 2.47
CA GLY A 163 -57.86 2.04 1.86
C GLY A 163 -56.76 0.99 1.86
N SER A 164 -55.48 1.37 1.97
CA SER A 164 -54.35 0.42 1.87
C SER A 164 -53.71 0.00 3.19
N PHE A 165 -54.17 0.50 4.34
CA PHE A 165 -53.63 0.10 5.64
C PHE A 165 -53.83 -1.40 5.91
N GLY A 166 -54.95 -1.98 5.45
CA GLY A 166 -55.20 -3.42 5.54
C GLY A 166 -54.27 -4.26 4.66
N ALA A 167 -53.97 -3.83 3.43
CA ALA A 167 -53.10 -4.58 2.52
C ALA A 167 -51.62 -4.53 2.93
N ALA A 168 -51.18 -3.43 3.55
CA ALA A 168 -49.84 -3.32 4.13
C ALA A 168 -49.71 -4.15 5.41
N GLN A 169 -50.72 -4.13 6.28
CA GLN A 169 -50.76 -4.96 7.49
C GLN A 169 -50.81 -6.46 7.15
N GLU A 170 -51.57 -6.86 6.11
CA GLU A 170 -51.63 -8.24 5.64
C GLU A 170 -50.29 -8.67 5.03
N ARG A 171 -49.64 -7.83 4.21
CA ARG A 171 -48.30 -8.13 3.66
C ARG A 171 -47.20 -8.18 4.72
N ILE A 172 -47.28 -7.36 5.76
CA ILE A 172 -46.34 -7.41 6.89
C ILE A 172 -46.58 -8.68 7.70
N ARG A 173 -47.83 -9.09 7.92
CA ARG A 173 -48.16 -10.39 8.53
C ARG A 173 -47.68 -11.55 7.68
N GLU A 174 -47.88 -11.54 6.37
CA GLU A 174 -47.36 -12.55 5.46
C GLU A 174 -45.83 -12.61 5.49
N LYS A 175 -45.14 -11.46 5.45
CA LYS A 175 -43.66 -11.39 5.56
C LYS A 175 -43.15 -11.86 6.92
N GLN A 176 -43.87 -11.56 8.01
CA GLN A 176 -43.52 -12.02 9.35
C GLN A 176 -43.77 -13.51 9.53
N SER A 177 -44.89 -14.03 9.00
CA SER A 177 -45.18 -15.47 8.96
C SER A 177 -44.23 -16.22 8.03
N GLU A 178 -43.81 -15.63 6.91
CA GLU A 178 -42.79 -16.21 6.01
C GLU A 178 -41.41 -16.20 6.68
N ALA A 179 -41.06 -15.16 7.43
CA ALA A 179 -39.84 -15.09 8.21
C ALA A 179 -39.85 -16.11 9.36
N GLN A 180 -40.96 -16.25 10.08
CA GLN A 180 -41.14 -17.26 11.14
C GLN A 180 -41.14 -18.69 10.57
N ALA A 181 -41.82 -18.92 9.43
CA ALA A 181 -41.81 -20.22 8.76
C ALA A 181 -40.43 -20.56 8.20
N ARG A 182 -39.68 -19.58 7.67
CA ARG A 182 -38.27 -19.79 7.29
C ARG A 182 -37.39 -20.04 8.52
N GLN A 183 -37.65 -19.39 9.65
CA GLN A 183 -36.88 -19.58 10.88
C GLN A 183 -37.18 -20.94 11.54
N GLU A 184 -38.44 -21.40 11.52
CA GLU A 184 -38.84 -22.77 11.87
C GLU A 184 -38.27 -23.79 10.87
N MET A 185 -38.27 -23.50 9.57
CA MET A 185 -37.73 -24.38 8.54
C MET A 185 -36.19 -24.44 8.60
N TYR A 186 -35.48 -23.38 8.97
CA TYR A 186 -34.04 -23.41 9.24
C TYR A 186 -33.73 -24.12 10.56
N GLY A 187 -34.56 -23.94 11.60
CA GLY A 187 -34.49 -24.69 12.86
C GLY A 187 -34.90 -26.17 12.74
N GLN A 188 -35.65 -26.54 11.70
CA GLN A 188 -36.11 -27.92 11.45
C GLN A 188 -35.58 -28.55 10.15
N SER A 189 -34.73 -27.87 9.39
CA SER A 189 -34.19 -28.41 8.13
C SER A 189 -33.40 -29.68 8.40
N ILE A 190 -33.68 -30.71 7.59
CA ILE A 190 -33.06 -32.03 7.68
C ILE A 190 -31.53 -31.94 7.60
N GLN A 191 -30.96 -30.93 6.93
CA GLN A 191 -29.51 -30.67 6.91
C GLN A 191 -28.94 -30.26 8.28
N GLY A 192 -29.63 -29.44 9.09
CA GLY A 192 -29.17 -29.08 10.44
C GLY A 192 -29.31 -30.25 11.43
N LYS A 193 -30.36 -31.06 11.28
CA LYS A 193 -30.57 -32.29 12.06
C LYS A 193 -29.60 -33.41 11.66
N MET A 194 -29.21 -33.53 10.39
CA MET A 194 -28.19 -34.49 9.93
C MET A 194 -26.78 -34.12 10.40
N ALA A 195 -26.40 -32.83 10.34
CA ALA A 195 -25.10 -32.39 10.83
C ALA A 195 -24.94 -32.63 12.34
N GLY A 196 -26.00 -32.39 13.14
CA GLY A 196 -25.98 -32.69 14.57
C GLY A 196 -26.02 -34.19 14.92
N LEU A 197 -26.58 -35.03 14.05
CA LEU A 197 -26.58 -36.49 14.22
C LEU A 197 -25.23 -37.11 13.81
N GLU A 198 -24.57 -36.60 12.77
CA GLU A 198 -23.22 -37.05 12.36
C GLU A 198 -22.15 -36.70 13.39
N ASP A 199 -22.22 -35.51 14.00
CA ASP A 199 -21.30 -35.14 15.10
C ASP A 199 -21.56 -35.96 16.36
N ALA A 200 -22.84 -36.18 16.75
CA ALA A 200 -23.18 -37.01 17.89
C ALA A 200 -22.81 -38.51 17.71
N GLN A 201 -22.84 -39.02 16.47
CA GLN A 201 -22.36 -40.37 16.15
C GLN A 201 -20.83 -40.47 16.24
N ARG A 202 -20.11 -39.45 15.78
CA ARG A 202 -18.64 -39.42 15.87
C ARG A 202 -18.13 -39.32 17.29
N ASP A 203 -18.82 -38.58 18.15
CA ASP A 203 -18.47 -38.47 19.56
C ASP A 203 -18.71 -39.79 20.33
N MET A 204 -19.80 -40.51 20.02
CA MET A 204 -20.06 -41.86 20.58
C MET A 204 -19.06 -42.92 20.09
N GLU A 205 -18.66 -42.89 18.82
CA GLU A 205 -17.64 -43.79 18.29
C GLU A 205 -16.25 -43.52 18.92
N ALA A 206 -15.92 -42.26 19.19
CA ALA A 206 -14.70 -41.88 19.88
C ALA A 206 -14.67 -42.31 21.36
N GLU A 207 -15.79 -42.22 22.09
CA GLU A 207 -15.91 -42.76 23.45
C GLU A 207 -15.79 -44.29 23.49
N GLY A 208 -16.39 -45.00 22.52
CA GLY A 208 -16.33 -46.46 22.43
C GLY A 208 -14.96 -47.03 22.02
N GLU A 209 -14.11 -46.27 21.32
CA GLU A 209 -12.71 -46.63 21.09
C GLU A 209 -11.82 -46.37 22.30
N LEU A 210 -12.10 -45.32 23.08
CA LEU A 210 -11.41 -45.03 24.34
C LEU A 210 -11.66 -46.11 25.40
N GLU A 211 -12.89 -46.61 25.51
CA GLU A 211 -13.26 -47.64 26.50
C GLU A 211 -12.64 -49.03 26.22
N LYS A 212 -12.14 -49.28 24.99
CA LYS A 212 -11.42 -50.52 24.63
C LYS A 212 -9.92 -50.48 24.95
N LEU A 213 -9.40 -49.31 25.30
CA LEU A 213 -8.00 -49.10 25.69
C LEU A 213 -7.81 -49.09 27.22
N GLU A 214 -8.89 -49.21 28.00
CA GLU A 214 -8.89 -49.54 29.44
C GLU A 214 -9.14 -51.05 29.66
#